data_AF-A0A7W1A0X1-F1
#
_entry.id   AF-A0A7W1A0X1-F1
#
_cell.length_a   1.000
_cell.length_b   1.000
_cell.length_c   1.000
_cell.angle_alpha   90.00
_cell.angle_beta   90.00
_cell.angle_gamma   90.00
#
_symmetry.space_group_name_H-M   'P 1'
#
loop_
_entity.id
_entity.type
_entity.pdbx_description
1 polymer ?
#
loop_
_entity_poly.entity_id
_entity_poly.type
_entity_poly.pdbx_seq_one_letter_code
_entity_poly.pdbx_strand_id
1 'polypeptide(L)'
;MRSTVVVVSFVVVMMLGCSKAKEESAPAAPAPAEGSSDKAPPAAKPAESKPEPPAQPASDPTKPTHPAPSKEAAIARLEEVLAALEAKDWDKVSGMFAFGSDDKPSPEKLEKKLGRLIEIGEISAPGIALLAKSATWGSLIEVMGQEKAEGFARNFKVPVGDCYGFRLEQPDVTTATVGFHWDGSTLRLIRLNNVGKLK
;
A
#
# COMPACT_ATOMS: atom_id res chain seq x y z
N MET A 1 -50.78 7.68 -13.17
CA MET A 1 -50.14 6.40 -12.78
C MET A 1 -49.81 6.50 -11.29
N ARG A 2 -50.38 5.62 -10.45
CA ARG A 2 -50.28 5.69 -8.99
C ARG A 2 -49.07 4.88 -8.54
N SER A 3 -48.06 5.53 -7.97
CA SER A 3 -46.89 4.85 -7.39
C SER A 3 -47.24 4.28 -6.02
N THR A 4 -47.13 2.97 -5.89
CA THR A 4 -47.27 2.25 -4.62
C THR A 4 -45.96 2.34 -3.85
N VAL A 5 -46.00 2.92 -2.65
CA VAL A 5 -44.88 2.96 -1.70
C VAL A 5 -44.95 1.70 -0.84
N VAL A 6 -43.88 0.90 -0.82
CA VAL A 6 -43.73 -0.24 0.09
C VAL A 6 -42.77 0.17 1.20
N VAL A 7 -43.29 0.32 2.42
CA VAL A 7 -42.51 0.57 3.63
C VAL A 7 -42.21 -0.78 4.28
N VAL A 8 -40.94 -1.18 4.31
CA VAL A 8 -40.48 -2.38 5.01
C VAL A 8 -39.85 -1.95 6.33
N SER A 9 -40.54 -2.20 7.44
CA SER A 9 -40.02 -2.00 8.79
C SER A 9 -39.08 -3.13 9.17
N PHE A 10 -37.80 -2.82 9.42
CA PHE A 10 -36.84 -3.75 10.03
C PHE A 10 -36.83 -3.55 11.55
N VAL A 11 -37.18 -4.61 12.28
CA VAL A 11 -37.02 -4.71 13.73
C VAL A 11 -35.59 -5.17 14.02
N VAL A 12 -34.80 -4.33 14.67
CA VAL A 12 -33.46 -4.67 15.15
C VAL A 12 -33.56 -5.10 16.61
N VAL A 13 -33.34 -6.38 16.85
CA VAL A 13 -33.06 -6.94 18.19
C VAL A 13 -31.56 -7.09 18.30
N MET A 14 -30.91 -6.39 19.22
CA MET A 14 -29.54 -6.69 19.63
C MET A 14 -29.47 -6.95 21.13
N MET A 15 -29.14 -8.20 21.44
CA MET A 15 -28.88 -8.75 22.77
C MET A 15 -27.56 -8.20 23.32
N LEU A 16 -27.59 -7.71 24.56
CA LEU A 16 -26.40 -7.43 25.36
C LEU A 16 -25.73 -8.74 25.80
N GLY A 17 -24.53 -9.01 25.29
CA GLY A 17 -23.66 -10.09 25.77
C GLY A 17 -22.52 -9.52 26.61
N CYS A 18 -22.61 -9.66 27.93
CA CYS A 18 -21.49 -9.49 28.85
C CYS A 18 -20.42 -10.56 28.56
N SER A 19 -19.15 -10.17 28.45
CA SER A 19 -18.04 -11.11 28.60
C SER A 19 -16.92 -10.50 29.42
N LYS A 20 -16.45 -11.36 30.31
CA LYS A 20 -15.82 -11.09 31.60
C LYS A 20 -14.32 -11.35 31.50
N ALA A 21 -13.56 -10.44 32.11
CA ALA A 21 -12.20 -10.49 32.61
C ALA A 21 -11.26 -11.65 32.21
N LYS A 22 -10.05 -11.28 31.75
CA LYS A 22 -8.84 -12.04 32.05
C LYS A 22 -7.73 -11.10 32.53
N GLU A 23 -7.39 -11.30 33.79
CA GLU A 23 -6.27 -10.77 34.54
C GLU A 23 -5.00 -11.49 34.07
N GLU A 24 -3.94 -10.76 33.72
CA GLU A 24 -2.60 -11.34 33.60
C GLU A 24 -1.57 -10.38 34.20
N SER A 25 -0.82 -10.96 35.13
CA SER A 25 0.10 -10.33 36.07
C SER A 25 1.49 -10.21 35.45
N ALA A 26 2.16 -9.08 35.69
CA ALA A 26 3.60 -8.90 35.52
C ALA A 26 4.16 -8.50 36.91
N PRO A 27 5.42 -8.87 37.29
CA PRO A 27 6.56 -8.10 36.78
C PRO A 27 7.92 -8.83 36.64
N ALA A 28 8.72 -8.28 35.70
CA ALA A 28 10.16 -7.95 35.70
C ALA A 28 11.24 -8.93 36.24
N ALA A 29 12.29 -9.14 35.43
CA ALA A 29 13.68 -9.24 35.88
C ALA A 29 14.68 -8.94 34.72
N PRO A 30 15.95 -8.57 35.01
CA PRO A 30 16.77 -7.66 34.21
C PRO A 30 17.88 -8.31 33.35
N ALA A 31 18.55 -7.45 32.56
CA ALA A 31 19.65 -7.70 31.63
C ALA A 31 20.97 -8.22 32.26
N PRO A 32 21.83 -8.84 31.43
CA PRO A 32 23.28 -8.52 31.38
C PRO A 32 23.76 -8.34 29.92
N ALA A 33 24.50 -7.29 29.57
CA ALA A 33 25.94 -7.02 29.76
C ALA A 33 26.80 -7.36 28.53
N GLU A 34 27.40 -6.29 28.00
CA GLU A 34 28.72 -6.14 27.36
C GLU A 34 29.39 -7.35 26.67
N GLY A 35 29.67 -7.18 25.38
CA GLY A 35 30.58 -8.00 24.60
C GLY A 35 31.21 -7.19 23.48
N SER A 36 32.19 -6.36 23.83
CA SER A 36 33.06 -5.66 22.89
C SER A 36 34.02 -6.66 22.23
N SER A 37 34.14 -6.61 20.90
CA SER A 37 35.18 -7.33 20.16
C SER A 37 35.62 -6.47 18.99
N ASP A 38 36.60 -5.62 19.27
CA ASP A 38 37.47 -4.99 18.29
C ASP A 38 38.16 -6.07 17.45
N LYS A 39 37.74 -6.18 16.18
CA LYS A 39 38.46 -6.94 15.17
C LYS A 39 38.89 -5.98 14.07
N ALA A 40 40.17 -5.61 14.11
CA ALA A 40 40.82 -4.77 13.12
C ALA A 40 40.64 -5.34 11.69
N PRO A 41 40.26 -4.51 10.69
CA PRO A 41 40.19 -4.94 9.30
C PRO A 41 41.61 -5.04 8.67
N PRO A 42 41.87 -6.06 7.83
CA PRO A 42 43.12 -6.18 7.09
C PRO A 42 43.24 -5.13 5.97
N ALA A 43 44.46 -4.65 5.77
CA ALA A 43 44.85 -3.64 4.79
C ALA A 43 44.37 -3.99 3.37
N ALA A 44 43.60 -3.06 2.79
CA ALA A 44 43.10 -3.14 1.42
C ALA A 44 44.25 -2.97 0.40
N LYS A 45 44.28 -3.84 -0.61
CA LYS A 45 45.14 -3.71 -1.80
C LYS A 45 44.67 -2.54 -2.67
N PRO A 46 45.58 -1.82 -3.35
CA PRO A 46 45.22 -0.75 -4.28
C PRO A 46 44.46 -1.34 -5.48
N ALA A 47 43.20 -0.94 -5.65
CA ALA A 47 42.40 -1.32 -6.81
C ALA A 47 42.79 -0.44 -8.01
N GLU A 48 43.25 -1.11 -9.07
CA GLU A 48 43.57 -0.56 -10.39
C GLU A 48 42.33 0.11 -11.00
N SER A 49 42.41 1.43 -11.22
CA SER A 49 41.32 2.25 -11.73
C SER A 49 41.04 1.93 -13.20
N LYS A 50 40.00 1.12 -13.44
CA LYS A 50 39.45 0.92 -14.78
C LYS A 50 38.69 2.19 -15.21
N PRO A 51 38.93 2.74 -16.41
CA PRO A 51 38.26 3.95 -16.87
C PRO A 51 36.75 3.72 -16.99
N GLU A 52 35.99 4.55 -16.26
CA GLU A 52 34.53 4.54 -16.23
C GLU A 52 33.99 5.07 -17.58
N PRO A 53 33.06 4.38 -18.24
CA PRO A 53 32.41 4.87 -19.46
C PRO A 53 31.75 6.23 -19.22
N PRO A 54 31.72 7.13 -20.22
CA PRO A 54 31.10 8.44 -20.08
C PRO A 54 29.63 8.30 -19.66
N ALA A 55 29.30 8.87 -18.49
CA ALA A 55 27.97 8.89 -17.93
C ALA A 55 27.00 9.52 -18.96
N GLN A 56 26.05 8.72 -19.45
CA GLN A 56 24.94 9.23 -20.25
C GLN A 56 24.18 10.28 -19.43
N PRO A 57 23.68 11.37 -20.05
CA PRO A 57 22.93 12.40 -19.35
C PRO A 57 21.74 11.76 -18.64
N ALA A 58 21.78 11.77 -17.30
CA ALA A 58 20.73 11.24 -16.45
C ALA A 58 19.43 11.96 -16.80
N SER A 59 18.49 11.22 -17.40
CA SER A 59 17.13 11.70 -17.60
C SER A 59 16.56 12.01 -16.22
N ASP A 60 15.99 13.19 -16.04
CA ASP A 60 15.44 13.63 -14.75
C ASP A 60 14.43 12.56 -14.25
N PRO A 61 14.73 11.82 -13.17
CA PRO A 61 13.92 10.68 -12.73
C PRO A 61 12.55 11.11 -12.17
N THR A 62 12.33 12.42 -12.00
CA THR A 62 11.07 12.98 -11.52
C THR A 62 10.06 13.23 -12.63
N LYS A 63 10.51 13.25 -13.90
CA LYS A 63 9.61 13.49 -15.03
C LYS A 63 8.87 12.20 -15.40
N PRO A 64 7.52 12.21 -15.47
CA PRO A 64 6.76 11.06 -15.95
C PRO A 64 7.16 10.70 -17.38
N THR A 65 7.29 9.42 -17.65
CA THR A 65 7.60 8.87 -18.98
C THR A 65 6.34 8.68 -19.82
N HIS A 66 5.18 8.59 -19.16
CA HIS A 66 3.87 8.39 -19.78
C HIS A 66 2.87 9.50 -19.42
N PRO A 67 1.80 9.71 -20.22
CA PRO A 67 0.67 10.55 -19.82
C PRO A 67 0.07 10.05 -18.51
N ALA A 68 -0.26 10.97 -17.60
CA ALA A 68 -0.80 10.63 -16.30
C ALA A 68 -2.14 9.86 -16.42
N PRO A 69 -2.37 8.85 -15.56
CA PRO A 69 -3.64 8.15 -15.50
C PRO A 69 -4.73 9.04 -14.90
N SER A 70 -5.98 8.82 -15.30
CA SER A 70 -7.11 9.55 -14.72
C SER A 70 -7.44 9.03 -13.30
N LYS A 71 -8.08 9.89 -12.50
CA LYS A 71 -8.57 9.54 -11.17
C LYS A 71 -9.57 8.40 -11.24
N GLU A 72 -10.45 8.42 -12.24
CA GLU A 72 -11.51 7.43 -12.46
C GLU A 72 -10.93 6.05 -12.78
N ALA A 73 -9.87 5.99 -13.60
CA ALA A 73 -9.18 4.73 -13.88
C ALA A 73 -8.54 4.13 -12.62
N ALA A 74 -8.03 4.97 -11.72
CA ALA A 74 -7.47 4.51 -10.45
C ALA A 74 -8.53 4.01 -9.47
N ILE A 75 -9.70 4.65 -9.41
CA ILE A 75 -10.84 4.16 -8.62
C ILE A 75 -11.34 2.83 -9.18
N ALA A 76 -11.56 2.72 -10.49
CA ALA A 76 -11.98 1.49 -11.13
C ALA A 76 -10.99 0.34 -10.84
N ARG A 77 -9.68 0.63 -10.86
CA ARG A 77 -8.66 -0.36 -10.49
C ARG A 77 -8.80 -0.84 -9.04
N LEU A 78 -9.15 0.03 -8.09
CA LEU A 78 -9.37 -0.36 -6.70
C LEU A 78 -10.61 -1.24 -6.54
N GLU A 79 -11.68 -0.94 -7.27
CA GLU A 79 -12.90 -1.76 -7.30
C GLU A 79 -12.61 -3.16 -7.85
N GLU A 80 -11.83 -3.25 -8.94
CA GLU A 80 -11.38 -4.52 -9.49
C GLU A 80 -10.52 -5.33 -8.51
N VAL A 81 -9.61 -4.67 -7.78
CA VAL A 81 -8.77 -5.29 -6.75
C VAL A 81 -9.62 -5.83 -5.61
N LEU A 82 -10.56 -5.03 -5.11
CA LEU A 82 -11.47 -5.46 -4.04
C LEU A 82 -12.28 -6.68 -4.50
N ALA A 83 -12.87 -6.63 -5.69
CA ALA A 83 -13.64 -7.74 -6.24
C ALA A 83 -12.80 -9.02 -6.39
N ALA A 84 -11.55 -8.91 -6.86
CA ALA A 84 -10.64 -10.04 -6.97
C ALA A 84 -10.25 -10.61 -5.60
N LEU A 85 -9.99 -9.76 -4.60
CA LEU A 85 -9.70 -10.19 -3.23
C LEU A 85 -10.90 -10.90 -2.59
N GLU A 86 -12.11 -10.37 -2.76
CA GLU A 86 -13.35 -10.96 -2.22
C GLU A 86 -13.66 -12.31 -2.89
N ALA A 87 -13.38 -12.43 -4.19
CA ALA A 87 -13.48 -13.68 -4.95
C ALA A 87 -12.33 -14.67 -4.65
N LYS A 88 -11.33 -14.28 -3.85
CA LYS A 88 -10.10 -15.05 -3.60
C LYS A 88 -9.37 -15.45 -4.90
N ASP A 89 -9.47 -14.62 -5.93
CA ASP A 89 -8.78 -14.81 -7.21
C ASP A 89 -7.33 -14.34 -7.08
N TRP A 90 -6.52 -15.16 -6.42
CA TRP A 90 -5.13 -14.85 -6.06
C TRP A 90 -4.24 -14.65 -7.28
N ASP A 91 -4.52 -15.34 -8.38
CA ASP A 91 -3.76 -15.19 -9.62
C ASP A 91 -4.00 -13.81 -10.24
N LYS A 92 -5.27 -13.43 -10.40
CA LYS A 92 -5.64 -12.12 -10.95
C LYS A 92 -5.14 -10.96 -10.11
N VAL A 93 -5.36 -11.01 -8.79
CA VAL A 93 -4.92 -9.93 -7.91
C VAL A 93 -3.39 -9.83 -7.87
N SER A 94 -2.65 -10.92 -8.04
CA SER A 94 -1.19 -10.87 -8.13
C SER A 94 -0.70 -10.01 -9.30
N GLY A 95 -1.44 -9.99 -10.42
CA GLY A 95 -1.13 -9.14 -11.57
C GLY A 95 -1.40 -7.66 -11.32
N MET A 96 -2.24 -7.33 -10.35
CA MET A 96 -2.65 -5.96 -10.02
C MET A 96 -1.73 -5.28 -9.02
N PHE A 97 -0.89 -6.03 -8.31
CA PHE A 97 0.12 -5.48 -7.39
C PHE A 97 1.49 -5.46 -8.07
N ALA A 98 2.25 -4.40 -7.82
CA ALA A 98 3.67 -4.40 -8.13
C ALA A 98 4.38 -5.15 -7.00
N PHE A 99 5.26 -6.09 -7.38
CA PHE A 99 6.19 -6.73 -6.46
C PHE A 99 7.59 -6.28 -6.85
N GLY A 100 8.43 -5.99 -5.85
CA GLY A 100 9.85 -5.75 -6.12
C GLY A 100 10.45 -6.96 -6.85
N SER A 101 11.34 -6.71 -7.80
CA SER A 101 11.87 -7.73 -8.72
C SER A 101 12.59 -8.89 -8.05
N ASP A 102 13.03 -8.71 -6.81
CA ASP A 102 13.96 -9.64 -6.16
C ASP A 102 13.26 -10.74 -5.37
N ASP A 103 11.95 -10.62 -5.12
CA ASP A 103 11.19 -11.64 -4.39
C ASP A 103 9.71 -11.54 -4.75
N LYS A 104 9.32 -12.09 -5.90
CA LYS A 104 7.91 -12.43 -6.10
C LYS A 104 7.56 -13.49 -5.04
N PRO A 105 6.64 -13.20 -4.10
CA PRO A 105 6.31 -14.15 -3.06
C PRO A 105 5.78 -15.44 -3.67
N SER A 106 6.06 -16.58 -3.04
CA SER A 106 5.42 -17.84 -3.41
C SER A 106 3.89 -17.70 -3.31
N PRO A 107 3.11 -18.47 -4.10
CA PRO A 107 1.64 -18.37 -4.09
C PRO A 107 1.03 -18.42 -2.69
N GLU A 108 1.51 -19.30 -1.81
CA GLU A 108 1.04 -19.42 -0.42
C GLU A 108 1.33 -18.16 0.42
N LYS A 109 2.54 -17.59 0.29
CA LYS A 109 2.91 -16.35 0.99
C LYS A 109 2.09 -15.18 0.46
N LEU A 110 1.79 -15.18 -0.84
CA LEU A 110 0.99 -14.16 -1.49
C LEU A 110 -0.45 -14.21 -1.00
N GLU A 111 -1.08 -15.39 -1.06
CA GLU A 111 -2.43 -15.63 -0.53
C GLU A 111 -2.53 -15.18 0.92
N LYS A 112 -1.59 -15.59 1.78
CA LYS A 112 -1.57 -15.16 3.19
C LYS A 112 -1.45 -13.64 3.34
N LYS A 113 -0.60 -12.98 2.55
CA LYS A 113 -0.41 -11.53 2.61
C LYS A 113 -1.65 -10.77 2.13
N LEU A 114 -2.24 -11.19 1.02
CA LEU A 114 -3.37 -10.53 0.40
C LEU A 114 -4.69 -10.82 1.12
N GLY A 115 -4.90 -12.05 1.60
CA GLY A 115 -6.05 -12.39 2.44
C GLY A 115 -6.11 -11.55 3.71
N ARG A 116 -4.94 -11.27 4.31
CA ARG A 116 -4.85 -10.39 5.48
C ARG A 116 -5.36 -8.97 5.22
N LEU A 117 -5.29 -8.46 3.98
CA LEU A 117 -5.79 -7.12 3.64
C LEU A 117 -7.30 -7.01 3.84
N ILE A 118 -8.05 -8.06 3.52
CA ILE A 118 -9.49 -8.12 3.81
C ILE A 118 -9.71 -8.28 5.32
N GLU A 119 -9.01 -9.22 5.95
CA GLU A 119 -9.20 -9.54 7.37
C GLU A 119 -9.02 -8.32 8.29
N ILE A 120 -8.02 -7.48 8.01
CA ILE A 120 -7.74 -6.28 8.82
C ILE A 120 -8.46 -5.02 8.28
N GLY A 121 -9.28 -5.16 7.23
CA GLY A 121 -10.04 -4.06 6.64
C GLY A 121 -9.15 -2.97 6.03
N GLU A 122 -8.10 -3.33 5.29
CA GLU A 122 -7.28 -2.34 4.57
C GLU A 122 -8.00 -1.73 3.37
N ILE A 123 -9.00 -2.43 2.82
CA ILE A 123 -9.81 -1.96 1.68
C ILE A 123 -11.27 -2.37 1.89
N SER A 124 -12.19 -1.48 1.50
CA SER A 124 -13.63 -1.70 1.53
C SER A 124 -14.32 -0.84 0.48
N ALA A 125 -15.49 -1.26 0.00
CA ALA A 125 -16.26 -0.50 -0.99
C ALA A 125 -16.65 0.92 -0.50
N PRO A 126 -17.13 1.12 0.76
CA PRO A 126 -17.38 2.47 1.30
C PRO A 126 -16.12 3.34 1.31
N GLY A 127 -14.97 2.75 1.66
CA GLY A 127 -13.70 3.45 1.67
C GLY A 127 -13.26 3.91 0.27
N ILE A 128 -13.42 3.06 -0.75
CA ILE A 128 -13.14 3.42 -2.14
C ILE A 128 -14.06 4.57 -2.61
N ALA A 129 -15.35 4.51 -2.29
CA ALA A 129 -16.29 5.57 -2.61
C ALA A 129 -15.91 6.90 -1.94
N LEU A 130 -15.41 6.87 -0.71
CA LEU A 130 -14.95 8.07 -0.02
C LEU A 130 -13.66 8.64 -0.65
N LEU A 131 -12.72 7.77 -1.08
CA LEU A 131 -11.55 8.22 -1.82
C LEU A 131 -11.94 8.90 -3.13
N ALA A 132 -12.87 8.31 -3.88
CA ALA A 132 -13.37 8.88 -5.14
C ALA A 132 -13.90 10.31 -4.93
N LYS A 133 -14.66 10.51 -3.84
CA LYS A 133 -15.27 11.81 -3.53
C LYS A 133 -14.29 12.84 -2.97
N SER A 134 -13.46 12.44 -2.01
CA SER A 134 -12.79 13.41 -1.11
C SER A 134 -11.27 13.33 -1.13
N ALA A 135 -10.66 12.29 -1.68
CA ALA A 135 -9.20 12.17 -1.67
C ALA A 135 -8.53 13.11 -2.66
N THR A 136 -7.35 13.59 -2.24
CA THR A 136 -6.40 14.26 -3.14
C THR A 136 -5.80 13.21 -4.06
N TRP A 137 -5.83 13.47 -5.36
CA TRP A 137 -5.25 12.64 -6.42
C TRP A 137 -4.13 13.42 -7.11
N GLY A 138 -3.01 12.75 -7.37
CA GLY A 138 -1.87 13.37 -8.06
C GLY A 138 -0.68 12.43 -8.15
N SER A 139 0.47 12.98 -8.50
CA SER A 139 1.74 12.25 -8.41
C SER A 139 2.01 11.83 -6.96
N LEU A 140 2.75 10.74 -6.78
CA LEU A 140 3.03 10.24 -5.43
C LEU A 140 3.86 11.26 -4.61
N ILE A 141 4.69 12.07 -5.29
CA ILE A 141 5.46 13.16 -4.67
C ILE A 141 4.53 14.24 -4.13
N GLU A 142 3.56 14.71 -4.90
CA GLU A 142 2.59 15.73 -4.45
C GLU A 142 1.75 15.23 -3.26
N VAL A 143 1.38 13.95 -3.30
CA VAL A 143 0.47 13.35 -2.34
C VAL A 143 1.17 12.98 -1.02
N MET A 144 2.38 12.44 -1.08
CA MET A 144 3.09 11.88 0.10
C MET A 144 4.38 12.61 0.47
N GLY A 145 4.87 13.52 -0.37
CA GLY A 145 6.19 14.13 -0.27
C GLY A 145 7.28 13.30 -0.96
N GLN A 146 8.33 13.99 -1.39
CA GLN A 146 9.42 13.43 -2.20
C GLN A 146 10.10 12.22 -1.55
N GLU A 147 10.51 12.33 -0.28
CA GLU A 147 11.24 11.27 0.44
C GLU A 147 10.46 9.95 0.49
N LYS A 148 9.16 10.02 0.86
CA LYS A 148 8.30 8.83 0.94
C LYS A 148 8.03 8.24 -0.45
N ALA A 149 7.75 9.10 -1.42
CA ALA A 149 7.50 8.66 -2.80
C ALA A 149 8.70 7.92 -3.38
N GLU A 150 9.92 8.46 -3.22
CA GLU A 150 11.16 7.82 -3.63
C GLU A 150 11.42 6.52 -2.87
N GLY A 151 11.11 6.47 -1.57
CA GLY A 151 11.21 5.25 -0.77
C GLY A 151 10.34 4.12 -1.32
N PHE A 152 9.08 4.41 -1.66
CA PHE A 152 8.21 3.43 -2.31
C PHE A 152 8.72 3.05 -3.70
N ALA A 153 9.00 4.03 -4.55
CA ALA A 153 9.49 3.80 -5.91
C ALA A 153 10.73 2.87 -5.92
N ARG A 154 11.68 3.12 -5.01
CA ARG A 154 12.89 2.29 -4.82
C ARG A 154 12.57 0.86 -4.38
N ASN A 155 11.67 0.68 -3.41
CA ASN A 155 11.28 -0.64 -2.92
C ASN A 155 10.63 -1.52 -4.01
N PHE A 156 9.93 -0.89 -4.96
CA PHE A 156 9.30 -1.58 -6.09
C PHE A 156 10.13 -1.52 -7.38
N LYS A 157 11.27 -0.83 -7.37
CA LYS A 157 12.15 -0.57 -8.53
C LYS A 157 11.40 0.03 -9.73
N VAL A 158 10.55 1.01 -9.45
CA VAL A 158 9.79 1.75 -10.47
C VAL A 158 10.24 3.21 -10.53
N PRO A 159 10.11 3.91 -11.66
CA PRO A 159 10.39 5.34 -11.73
C PRO A 159 9.41 6.14 -10.87
N VAL A 160 9.90 7.05 -10.03
CA VAL A 160 9.04 7.85 -9.14
C VAL A 160 8.14 8.81 -9.93
N GLY A 161 8.59 9.30 -11.09
CA GLY A 161 7.79 10.12 -11.99
C GLY A 161 6.52 9.42 -12.50
N ASP A 162 6.52 8.09 -12.55
CA ASP A 162 5.40 7.27 -13.01
C ASP A 162 4.55 6.71 -11.84
N CYS A 163 4.75 7.24 -10.63
CA CYS A 163 3.98 6.88 -9.45
C CYS A 163 2.89 7.91 -9.15
N TYR A 164 1.68 7.44 -8.90
CA TYR A 164 0.49 8.26 -8.60
C TYR A 164 -0.20 7.74 -7.35
N GLY A 165 -1.06 8.53 -6.72
CA GLY A 165 -1.71 8.08 -5.51
C GLY A 165 -2.89 8.90 -5.00
N PHE A 166 -3.56 8.32 -4.03
CA PHE A 166 -4.58 8.97 -3.22
C PHE A 166 -4.06 9.26 -1.82
N ARG A 167 -4.41 10.42 -1.27
CA ARG A 167 -4.33 10.68 0.17
C ARG A 167 -5.62 11.31 0.67
N LEU A 168 -6.10 10.78 1.78
CA LEU A 168 -7.22 11.33 2.53
C LEU A 168 -6.86 11.34 4.01
N GLU A 169 -6.93 12.52 4.60
CA GLU A 169 -6.75 12.71 6.04
C GLU A 169 -8.13 12.79 6.69
N GLN A 170 -8.32 12.04 7.78
CA GLN A 170 -9.50 12.14 8.62
C GLN A 170 -9.04 12.46 10.04
N PRO A 171 -9.77 13.29 10.81
CA PRO A 171 -9.38 13.62 12.18
C PRO A 171 -9.30 12.41 13.12
N ASP A 172 -10.21 11.45 12.94
CA ASP A 172 -10.39 10.30 13.84
C ASP A 172 -9.71 9.01 13.34
N VAL A 173 -9.14 9.03 12.14
CA VAL A 173 -8.55 7.84 11.48
C VAL A 173 -7.15 8.16 10.99
N THR A 174 -6.25 7.18 11.04
CA THR A 174 -4.92 7.31 10.42
C THR A 174 -5.07 7.54 8.91
N THR A 175 -4.29 8.47 8.35
CA THR A 175 -4.27 8.83 6.93
C THR A 175 -4.43 7.61 6.01
N ALA A 176 -5.45 7.64 5.15
CA ALA A 176 -5.61 6.66 4.10
C ALA A 176 -4.70 7.02 2.93
N THR A 177 -3.97 6.04 2.42
CA THR A 177 -3.04 6.26 1.31
C THR A 177 -3.05 5.08 0.37
N VAL A 178 -3.15 5.38 -0.91
CA VAL A 178 -3.02 4.42 -2.00
C VAL A 178 -1.94 4.92 -2.94
N GLY A 179 -1.04 4.05 -3.34
CA GLY A 179 -0.01 4.34 -4.33
C GLY A 179 -0.08 3.34 -5.47
N PHE A 180 0.09 3.86 -6.68
CA PHE A 180 0.14 3.09 -7.92
C PHE A 180 1.42 3.41 -8.68
N HIS A 181 1.92 2.42 -9.41
CA HIS A 181 2.83 2.59 -10.54
C HIS A 181 2.03 2.53 -11.84
N TRP A 182 2.31 3.45 -12.76
CA TRP A 182 1.70 3.54 -14.08
C TRP A 182 2.72 3.23 -15.18
N ASP A 183 2.55 2.11 -15.87
CA ASP A 183 3.44 1.70 -16.97
C ASP A 183 3.01 2.23 -18.35
N GLY A 184 2.11 3.21 -18.39
CA GLY A 184 1.48 3.70 -19.63
C GLY A 184 0.25 2.90 -20.08
N SER A 185 -0.02 1.75 -19.48
CA SER A 185 -1.17 0.90 -19.81
C SER A 185 -2.00 0.48 -18.60
N THR A 186 -1.34 0.20 -17.48
CA THR A 186 -1.90 -0.51 -16.33
C THR A 186 -1.44 0.16 -15.04
N LEU A 187 -2.41 0.49 -14.18
CA LEU A 187 -2.14 0.87 -12.80
C LEU A 187 -1.88 -0.38 -11.94
N ARG A 188 -0.71 -0.46 -11.33
CA ARG A 188 -0.34 -1.52 -10.37
C ARG A 188 -0.19 -0.95 -8.97
N LEU A 189 -0.80 -1.57 -7.96
CA LEU A 189 -0.70 -1.10 -6.58
C LEU A 189 0.70 -1.33 -6.01
N ILE A 190 1.29 -0.27 -5.47
CA ILE A 190 2.54 -0.30 -4.68
C ILE A 190 2.26 -0.01 -3.20
N ARG A 191 1.13 0.63 -2.87
CA ARG A 191 0.75 0.93 -1.48
C ARG A 191 -0.76 0.90 -1.33
N LEU A 192 -1.22 0.32 -0.22
CA LEU A 192 -2.61 0.33 0.22
C LEU A 192 -2.60 0.42 1.75
N ASN A 193 -3.25 1.45 2.30
CA ASN A 193 -3.28 1.66 3.74
C ASN A 193 -4.56 2.38 4.18
N ASN A 194 -5.24 1.81 5.17
CA ASN A 194 -6.40 2.34 5.88
C ASN A 194 -7.62 2.71 5.01
N VAL A 195 -7.70 2.28 3.75
CA VAL A 195 -8.85 2.61 2.89
C VAL A 195 -10.12 2.00 3.46
N GLY A 196 -10.05 0.75 3.92
CA GLY A 196 -11.22 0.07 4.49
C GLY A 196 -11.68 0.61 5.86
N LYS A 197 -10.89 1.49 6.48
CA LYS A 197 -11.17 2.09 7.80
C LYS A 197 -11.80 3.49 7.70
N LEU A 198 -11.91 4.01 6.48
CA LEU A 198 -12.58 5.27 6.18
C LEU A 198 -14.08 5.19 6.52
N LYS A 199 -14.62 6.26 7.10
CA LYS A 199 -16.03 6.40 7.50
C LYS A 199 -16.60 7.73 7.04
#